data_AF-A0A7S1BGW0-F1
#
_entry.id   AF-A0A7S1BGW0-F1
#
_cell.length_a   1.000
_cell.length_b   1.000
_cell.length_c   1.000
_cell.angle_alpha   90.00
_cell.angle_beta   90.00
_cell.angle_gamma   90.00
#
_symmetry.space_group_name_H-M   'P 1'
#
loop_
_entity.id
_entity.type
_entity.pdbx_description
1 polymer ?
#
loop_
_entity_poly.entity_id
_entity_poly.type
_entity_poly.pdbx_seq_one_letter_code
_entity_poly.pdbx_strand_id
1 'polypeptide(L)'
;MITNLILLVLLSNAAAKPFIRTTRNNIFAFQSKQAPTVTAPLSKNDFFTIIEDPKKRGATVLEAPVEQEGVKLYIAIDSASFQNKDRPGNGGIRLLSYQSKEHAIDDAVRLAKGMTRKHDMFRTGFSGAKVVIDHDHEDLSVVKRDTLMRDAAKALKALDGSMYTGCDLNTSDEDMDFLTKFTDDKYVLAGRNSRVDTNAATASSVIGSILGVLDVNNEIISELTFTVQGCGKVGSIVARELLRYGAKCVQTCDLFSENAEIPGCVPIDDWTKSTCDFFVPCANSLAITETVANNFPEGVKYCVGAANSPYANERARSVFDERGVLHVPESISSAGAILADSVEWYDIDLYQTVERSLMYGWIRDISRTKSSSLVRKADKKATNIGTVLRAVVPPRIGDPIGKEFPEWIKKNTVETDTVIVGGGVAGTAAAFALSEKGENSVIVERGSSIAPATASSNGDSRMYRRMYSSEFFSKMQSKALNRWKDVEEKSGETLLKENGLLFYGEDTGETVEGSVLGAKEIMDKLNLPYTFYASGDEIAARYPSLAGCKGKPYSGVCEDTAGHIRASKGEKIGIHFSNVQFHFQE
;
A
#
# COMPACT_ATOMS: atom_id res chain seq x y z
N MET A 1 -24.25 3.71 -28.97
CA MET A 1 -23.33 4.36 -27.97
C MET A 1 -22.41 3.36 -27.23
N ILE A 2 -21.80 2.38 -27.92
CA ILE A 2 -20.74 1.49 -27.37
C ILE A 2 -19.54 1.34 -28.33
N THR A 3 -19.56 1.97 -29.51
CA THR A 3 -18.51 1.83 -30.53
C THR A 3 -17.47 2.96 -30.56
N ASN A 4 -17.62 4.02 -29.75
CA ASN A 4 -16.73 5.18 -29.74
C ASN A 4 -15.66 5.20 -28.64
N LEU A 5 -15.43 4.09 -27.92
CA LEU A 5 -14.36 4.04 -26.89
C LEU A 5 -13.12 3.23 -27.31
N ILE A 6 -13.10 2.60 -28.49
CA ILE A 6 -11.97 1.75 -28.92
C ILE A 6 -11.03 2.47 -29.90
N LEU A 7 -11.43 3.60 -30.49
CA LEU A 7 -10.63 4.28 -31.52
C LEU A 7 -9.73 5.44 -31.01
N LEU A 8 -9.81 5.82 -29.72
CA LEU A 8 -9.06 6.97 -29.19
C LEU A 8 -7.84 6.61 -28.30
N VAL A 9 -7.52 5.33 -28.13
CA VAL A 9 -6.35 4.87 -27.34
C VAL A 9 -5.21 4.34 -28.21
N LEU A 10 -5.39 4.23 -29.54
CA LEU A 10 -4.41 3.63 -30.45
C LEU A 10 -3.61 4.63 -31.32
N LEU A 11 -3.70 5.94 -31.07
CA LEU A 11 -2.98 6.96 -31.86
C LEU A 11 -2.09 7.92 -31.05
N SER A 12 -1.71 7.59 -29.81
CA SER A 12 -0.84 8.46 -28.99
C SER A 12 0.34 7.75 -28.33
N ASN A 13 0.94 6.74 -28.98
CA ASN A 13 2.27 6.27 -28.59
C ASN A 13 3.08 5.77 -29.80
N ALA A 14 3.61 6.73 -30.56
CA ALA A 14 4.63 6.47 -31.57
C ALA A 14 5.76 7.50 -31.41
N ALA A 15 6.63 7.30 -30.42
CA ALA A 15 8.01 7.80 -30.44
C ALA A 15 8.84 7.17 -29.29
N ALA A 16 9.37 5.96 -29.52
CA ALA A 16 10.59 5.54 -28.86
C ALA A 16 11.36 4.62 -29.81
N LYS A 17 12.43 5.16 -30.43
CA LYS A 17 13.42 4.35 -31.14
C LYS A 17 14.44 3.78 -30.14
N PRO A 18 14.99 2.59 -30.41
CA PRO A 18 15.81 1.83 -29.48
C PRO A 18 17.30 2.14 -29.69
N PHE A 19 18.11 2.09 -28.63
CA PHE A 19 19.56 1.94 -28.81
C PHE A 19 20.20 1.03 -27.73
N ILE A 20 20.58 -0.15 -28.22
CA ILE A 20 21.81 -0.92 -28.02
C ILE A 20 22.16 -1.49 -26.64
N ARG A 21 21.99 -2.81 -26.60
CA ARG A 21 22.66 -3.82 -25.78
C ARG A 21 24.11 -3.97 -26.25
N THR A 22 25.09 -3.94 -25.34
CA THR A 22 26.37 -4.64 -25.54
C THR A 22 26.70 -5.46 -24.30
N THR A 23 26.73 -6.77 -24.53
CA THR A 23 27.30 -7.83 -23.70
C THR A 23 28.76 -7.57 -23.35
N ARG A 24 29.17 -7.89 -22.13
CA ARG A 24 30.47 -8.51 -21.87
C ARG A 24 30.39 -9.44 -20.66
N ASN A 25 30.67 -10.71 -20.94
CA ASN A 25 31.07 -11.73 -19.99
C ASN A 25 32.19 -11.20 -19.08
N ASN A 26 32.15 -11.57 -17.80
CA ASN A 26 33.35 -12.02 -17.10
C ASN A 26 32.97 -12.94 -15.94
N ILE A 27 33.34 -14.20 -16.13
CA ILE A 27 33.47 -15.23 -15.10
C ILE A 27 34.67 -14.83 -14.25
N PHE A 28 34.50 -14.69 -12.93
CA PHE A 28 35.59 -14.86 -11.98
C PHE A 28 35.10 -15.65 -10.77
N ALA A 29 35.58 -16.89 -10.72
CA ALA A 29 35.64 -17.68 -9.49
C ALA A 29 36.56 -16.97 -8.50
N PHE A 30 36.13 -16.81 -7.25
CA PHE A 30 37.04 -16.49 -6.16
C PHE A 30 37.14 -17.69 -5.21
N GLN A 31 38.32 -18.30 -5.29
CA GLN A 31 38.86 -19.26 -4.34
C GLN A 31 39.01 -18.61 -2.96
N SER A 32 38.70 -19.40 -1.94
CA SER A 32 39.11 -19.19 -0.55
C SER A 32 40.61 -18.94 -0.46
N LYS A 33 41.04 -17.81 0.12
CA LYS A 33 42.38 -17.65 0.66
C LYS A 33 42.33 -17.09 2.08
N GLN A 34 43.11 -17.74 2.92
CA GLN A 34 43.31 -17.53 4.35
C GLN A 34 43.73 -16.10 4.70
N ALA A 35 43.33 -15.71 5.91
CA ALA A 35 43.68 -14.50 6.62
C ALA A 35 45.19 -14.30 6.83
N PRO A 36 45.62 -13.06 7.06
CA PRO A 36 46.67 -12.75 8.01
C PRO A 36 46.07 -12.22 9.33
N THR A 37 46.56 -12.86 10.39
CA THR A 37 46.52 -12.56 11.82
C THR A 37 46.58 -11.09 12.26
N VAL A 38 45.61 -10.76 13.12
CA VAL A 38 45.76 -10.15 14.46
C VAL A 38 46.45 -8.79 14.58
N THR A 39 45.64 -7.77 14.90
CA THR A 39 45.97 -6.76 15.90
C THR A 39 44.86 -6.70 16.96
N ALA A 40 45.22 -7.19 18.14
CA ALA A 40 44.74 -6.94 19.51
C ALA A 40 43.23 -6.69 19.82
N PRO A 41 42.70 -7.27 20.92
CA PRO A 41 41.37 -6.96 21.42
C PRO A 41 41.34 -5.56 22.03
N LEU A 42 40.44 -4.69 21.57
CA LEU A 42 40.09 -3.45 22.27
C LEU A 42 39.40 -3.81 23.59
N SER A 43 40.19 -3.94 24.65
CA SER A 43 39.76 -4.15 26.03
C SER A 43 39.35 -2.81 26.67
N LYS A 44 38.15 -2.76 27.27
CA LYS A 44 37.56 -1.61 28.02
C LYS A 44 37.46 -0.31 27.21
N ASN A 45 36.23 0.13 26.96
CA ASN A 45 35.94 1.22 26.03
C ASN A 45 36.29 2.60 26.63
N ASP A 46 37.58 2.98 26.63
CA ASP A 46 38.07 4.30 27.07
C ASP A 46 37.53 5.47 26.22
N PHE A 47 36.85 5.16 25.11
CA PHE A 47 36.22 6.15 24.24
C PHE A 47 35.00 6.83 24.90
N PHE A 48 34.27 6.11 25.76
CA PHE A 48 33.02 6.61 26.35
C PHE A 48 33.19 6.94 27.82
N THR A 49 32.54 8.02 28.26
CA THR A 49 32.23 8.21 29.68
C THR A 49 30.88 7.55 29.97
N ILE A 50 30.85 6.54 30.85
CA ILE A 50 29.58 5.95 31.29
C ILE A 50 28.96 6.92 32.30
N ILE A 51 27.90 7.60 31.90
CA ILE A 51 27.22 8.60 32.73
C ILE A 51 26.21 7.94 33.67
N GLU A 52 25.57 6.86 33.23
CA GLU A 52 24.50 6.21 33.99
C GLU A 52 24.50 4.69 33.80
N ASP A 53 24.43 3.96 34.91
CA ASP A 53 24.35 2.50 34.93
C ASP A 53 22.89 2.04 34.72
N PRO A 54 22.65 0.98 33.92
CA PRO A 54 21.32 0.45 33.68
C PRO A 54 20.52 0.12 34.94
N LYS A 55 21.16 -0.15 36.09
CA LYS A 55 20.46 -0.39 37.36
C LYS A 55 19.65 0.79 37.86
N LYS A 56 20.02 2.03 37.50
CA LYS A 56 19.39 3.24 38.07
C LYS A 56 18.21 3.75 37.25
N ARG A 57 18.32 3.73 35.91
CA ARG A 57 17.26 4.22 34.99
C ARG A 57 16.80 3.20 33.95
N GLY A 58 17.37 1.99 33.96
CA GLY A 58 16.97 0.88 33.10
C GLY A 58 17.55 0.93 31.68
N ALA A 59 18.58 1.75 31.42
CA ALA A 59 19.37 1.75 30.19
C ALA A 59 20.78 2.27 30.52
N THR A 60 21.79 1.82 29.75
CA THR A 60 23.16 2.35 29.88
C THR A 60 23.24 3.65 29.08
N VAL A 61 23.82 4.71 29.67
CA VAL A 61 24.03 6.00 28.98
C VAL A 61 25.52 6.30 28.86
N LEU A 62 25.96 6.55 27.63
CA LEU A 62 27.34 6.84 27.26
C LEU A 62 27.45 8.30 26.77
N GLU A 63 28.42 9.06 27.26
CA GLU A 63 28.88 10.31 26.64
C GLU A 63 29.96 9.97 25.62
N ALA A 64 29.80 10.40 24.36
CA ALA A 64 30.87 10.35 23.36
C ALA A 64 31.55 11.72 23.25
N PRO A 65 32.87 11.77 23.01
CA PRO A 65 33.55 13.02 22.71
C PRO A 65 33.04 13.61 21.39
N VAL A 66 32.87 14.93 21.38
CA VAL A 66 32.49 15.75 20.22
C VAL A 66 33.43 16.95 20.14
N GLU A 67 33.82 17.33 18.92
CA GLU A 67 34.78 18.41 18.67
C GLU A 67 34.13 19.81 18.74
N GLN A 68 32.83 19.90 18.45
CA GLN A 68 32.12 21.17 18.40
C GLN A 68 31.76 21.69 19.80
N GLU A 69 32.16 22.92 20.11
CA GLU A 69 31.79 23.61 21.37
C GLU A 69 30.27 23.82 21.45
N GLY A 70 29.74 23.73 22.67
CA GLY A 70 28.30 23.84 22.92
C GLY A 70 27.48 22.63 22.49
N VAL A 71 28.13 21.54 22.04
CA VAL A 71 27.46 20.30 21.62
C VAL A 71 27.86 19.13 22.51
N LYS A 72 26.91 18.25 22.82
CA LYS A 72 27.11 17.01 23.57
C LYS A 72 26.41 15.84 22.88
N LEU A 73 27.03 14.66 22.91
CA LEU A 73 26.49 13.44 22.30
C LEU A 73 26.29 12.35 23.36
N TYR A 74 25.04 11.97 23.58
CA TYR A 74 24.63 10.91 24.49
C TYR A 74 24.09 9.71 23.71
N ILE A 75 24.49 8.51 24.10
CA ILE A 75 23.97 7.26 23.54
C ILE A 75 23.34 6.46 24.68
N ALA A 76 22.03 6.21 24.58
CA ALA A 76 21.31 5.34 25.49
C ALA A 76 21.07 3.98 24.82
N ILE A 77 21.43 2.88 25.48
CA ILE A 77 21.17 1.51 25.01
C ILE A 77 20.43 0.74 26.11
N ASP A 78 19.21 0.30 25.81
CA ASP A 78 18.39 -0.52 26.70
C ASP A 78 18.69 -2.01 26.46
N SER A 79 19.81 -2.44 27.03
CA SER A 79 20.30 -3.82 26.99
C SER A 79 21.04 -4.14 28.29
N ALA A 80 21.13 -5.43 28.64
CA ALA A 80 21.91 -5.90 29.78
C ALA A 80 23.40 -5.57 29.63
N SER A 81 23.88 -5.43 28.39
CA SER A 81 25.20 -4.92 28.05
C SER A 81 25.11 -4.07 26.79
N PHE A 82 25.69 -2.87 26.82
CA PHE A 82 25.78 -1.99 25.65
C PHE A 82 26.71 -2.53 24.55
N GLN A 83 27.45 -3.61 24.83
CA GLN A 83 28.32 -4.32 23.88
C GLN A 83 27.64 -5.55 23.25
N ASN A 84 26.35 -5.79 23.54
CA ASN A 84 25.64 -6.93 23.00
C ASN A 84 25.47 -6.80 21.48
N LYS A 85 26.10 -7.70 20.72
CA LYS A 85 26.02 -7.75 19.24
C LYS A 85 24.98 -8.73 18.72
N ASP A 86 24.57 -9.70 19.54
CA ASP A 86 23.54 -10.68 19.16
C ASP A 86 22.16 -10.03 19.07
N ARG A 87 21.97 -8.98 19.86
CA ARG A 87 20.78 -8.14 19.86
C ARG A 87 21.21 -6.68 20.00
N PRO A 88 21.69 -6.07 18.91
CA PRO A 88 22.23 -4.72 18.97
C PRO A 88 21.11 -3.70 19.21
N GLY A 89 21.49 -2.53 19.72
CA GLY A 89 20.59 -1.40 19.84
C GLY A 89 20.22 -0.84 18.46
N ASN A 90 18.95 -0.51 18.23
CA ASN A 90 18.55 0.28 17.07
C ASN A 90 17.68 1.48 17.49
N GLY A 91 18.01 2.65 16.96
CA GLY A 91 17.20 3.85 17.02
C GLY A 91 17.95 5.09 16.52
N GLY A 92 17.21 6.04 15.95
CA GLY A 92 17.79 7.17 15.22
C GLY A 92 18.49 8.23 16.06
N ILE A 93 19.19 9.15 15.36
CA ILE A 93 19.89 10.31 15.92
C ILE A 93 18.93 11.50 16.02
N ARG A 94 18.81 12.06 17.22
CA ARG A 94 18.08 13.30 17.48
C ARG A 94 19.04 14.44 17.73
N LEU A 95 18.75 15.61 17.17
CA LEU A 95 19.44 16.86 17.48
C LEU A 95 18.46 17.87 18.07
N LEU A 96 18.63 18.26 19.33
CA LEU A 96 17.68 19.15 20.02
C LEU A 96 18.40 19.92 21.13
N SER A 97 17.95 21.13 21.43
CA SER A 97 18.40 21.87 22.61
C SER A 97 17.58 21.48 23.83
N TYR A 98 18.27 21.12 24.92
CA TYR A 98 17.62 20.76 26.19
C TYR A 98 17.88 21.80 27.27
N GLN A 99 16.94 21.92 28.21
CA GLN A 99 17.07 22.85 29.36
C GLN A 99 18.23 22.50 30.29
N SER A 100 18.61 21.21 30.35
CA SER A 100 19.77 20.74 31.10
C SER A 100 20.26 19.38 30.58
N LYS A 101 21.48 19.01 30.99
CA LYS A 101 22.07 17.68 30.75
C LYS A 101 21.13 16.55 31.18
N GLU A 102 20.50 16.67 32.33
CA GLU A 102 19.59 15.64 32.86
C GLU A 102 18.37 15.44 31.95
N HIS A 103 17.82 16.51 31.35
CA HIS A 103 16.71 16.41 30.41
C HIS A 103 17.10 15.68 29.12
N ALA A 104 18.30 15.93 28.60
CA ALA A 104 18.82 15.23 27.43
C ALA A 104 19.01 13.72 27.71
N ILE A 105 19.56 13.38 28.88
CA ILE A 105 19.75 11.99 29.33
C ILE A 105 18.40 11.29 29.53
N ASP A 106 17.44 11.96 30.18
CA ASP A 106 16.10 11.41 30.39
C ASP A 106 15.37 11.17 29.07
N ASP A 107 15.50 12.06 28.09
CA ASP A 107 14.96 11.85 26.76
C ASP A 107 15.61 10.63 26.07
N ALA A 108 16.93 10.53 26.11
CA ALA A 108 17.67 9.41 25.52
C ALA A 108 17.23 8.06 26.12
N VAL A 109 17.15 7.96 27.45
CA VAL A 109 16.72 6.73 28.15
C VAL A 109 15.27 6.39 27.84
N ARG A 110 14.38 7.39 27.89
CA ARG A 110 12.94 7.19 27.62
C ARG A 110 12.73 6.69 26.20
N LEU A 111 13.42 7.26 25.22
CA LEU A 111 13.33 6.86 23.82
C LEU A 111 13.95 5.49 23.57
N ALA A 112 15.11 5.18 24.15
CA ALA A 112 15.74 3.86 24.02
C ALA A 112 14.80 2.75 24.55
N LYS A 113 14.18 2.96 25.72
CA LYS A 113 13.17 2.02 26.26
C LYS A 113 11.93 1.91 25.37
N GLY A 114 11.48 3.02 24.80
CA GLY A 114 10.41 3.04 23.81
C GLY A 114 10.75 2.16 22.60
N MET A 115 11.98 2.28 22.09
CA MET A 115 12.48 1.46 20.98
C MET A 115 12.54 -0.03 21.34
N THR A 116 12.95 -0.42 22.55
CA THR A 116 12.92 -1.83 22.97
C THR A 116 11.50 -2.39 22.92
N ARG A 117 10.52 -1.64 23.45
CA ARG A 117 9.11 -2.06 23.42
C ARG A 117 8.60 -2.25 21.99
N LYS A 118 9.01 -1.35 21.08
CA LYS A 118 8.65 -1.39 19.65
C LYS A 118 9.29 -2.59 18.95
N HIS A 119 10.58 -2.80 19.16
CA HIS A 119 11.33 -3.93 18.60
C HIS A 119 10.84 -5.27 19.13
N ASP A 120 10.50 -5.36 20.42
CA ASP A 120 9.90 -6.55 21.02
C ASP A 120 8.51 -6.85 20.46
N MET A 121 7.69 -5.83 20.16
CA MET A 121 6.33 -5.99 19.62
C MET A 121 6.30 -6.82 18.33
N PHE A 122 7.37 -6.70 17.52
CA PHE A 122 7.51 -7.40 16.26
C PHE A 122 8.67 -8.39 16.22
N ARG A 123 9.47 -8.52 17.28
CA ARG A 123 10.66 -9.38 17.29
C ARG A 123 11.59 -9.07 16.10
N THR A 124 12.00 -7.81 16.01
CA THR A 124 12.86 -7.30 14.91
C THR A 124 14.31 -7.79 14.98
N GLY A 125 14.73 -8.40 16.08
CA GLY A 125 16.12 -8.78 16.33
C GLY A 125 16.95 -7.71 17.04
N PHE A 126 16.39 -6.53 17.29
CA PHE A 126 17.08 -5.42 17.97
C PHE A 126 16.62 -5.23 19.42
N SER A 127 17.49 -4.62 20.23
CA SER A 127 17.09 -3.90 21.45
C SER A 127 16.90 -2.42 21.11
N GLY A 128 16.37 -1.65 22.05
CA GLY A 128 16.22 -0.22 21.87
C GLY A 128 17.50 0.55 22.12
N ALA A 129 17.75 1.54 21.29
CA ALA A 129 18.79 2.53 21.53
C ALA A 129 18.36 3.93 21.07
N LYS A 130 19.11 4.95 21.48
CA LYS A 130 18.94 6.31 21.00
C LYS A 130 20.24 7.08 21.03
N VAL A 131 20.51 7.86 19.98
CA VAL A 131 21.54 8.91 20.01
C VAL A 131 20.83 10.25 20.19
N VAL A 132 21.17 10.97 21.25
CA VAL A 132 20.69 12.33 21.52
C VAL A 132 21.89 13.26 21.48
N ILE A 133 21.79 14.25 20.61
CA ILE A 133 22.75 15.33 20.48
C ILE A 133 22.10 16.57 21.08
N ASP A 134 22.67 17.04 22.18
CA ASP A 134 22.27 18.25 22.89
C ASP A 134 23.12 19.42 22.40
N HIS A 135 22.50 20.58 22.19
CA HIS A 135 23.18 21.80 21.77
C HIS A 135 22.64 23.05 22.47
N ASP A 136 23.49 24.05 22.68
CA ASP A 136 23.14 25.35 23.27
C ASP A 136 22.93 26.47 22.22
N HIS A 137 23.09 26.16 20.93
CA HIS A 137 22.91 27.13 19.84
C HIS A 137 21.44 27.51 19.64
N GLU A 138 21.12 28.82 19.56
CA GLU A 138 19.78 29.32 19.23
C GLU A 138 19.36 28.99 17.80
N ASP A 139 20.32 28.95 16.88
CA ASP A 139 20.11 28.58 15.47
C ASP A 139 20.81 27.25 15.14
N LEU A 140 20.01 26.27 14.71
CA LEU A 140 20.48 24.96 14.27
C LEU A 140 21.45 25.02 13.08
N SER A 141 21.40 26.08 12.26
CA SER A 141 22.28 26.26 11.10
C SER A 141 23.76 26.40 11.49
N VAL A 142 24.04 26.78 12.74
CA VAL A 142 25.39 26.94 13.30
C VAL A 142 26.04 25.58 13.63
N VAL A 143 25.22 24.53 13.80
CA VAL A 143 25.73 23.17 14.06
C VAL A 143 26.37 22.61 12.79
N LYS A 144 27.67 22.33 12.83
CA LYS A 144 28.43 21.78 11.68
C LYS A 144 28.12 20.30 11.52
N ARG A 145 27.09 20.01 10.73
CA ARG A 145 26.52 18.67 10.53
C ARG A 145 27.55 17.62 10.13
N ASP A 146 28.44 17.94 9.20
CA ASP A 146 29.49 17.02 8.72
C ASP A 146 30.46 16.60 9.83
N THR A 147 30.85 17.56 10.67
CA THR A 147 31.77 17.37 11.81
C THR A 147 31.07 16.55 12.90
N LEU A 148 29.81 16.89 13.20
CA LEU A 148 28.99 16.15 14.16
C LEU A 148 28.76 14.70 13.73
N MET A 149 28.44 14.44 12.45
CA MET A 149 28.25 13.08 11.94
C MET A 149 29.56 12.29 11.89
N ARG A 150 30.71 12.96 11.72
CA ARG A 150 32.03 12.32 11.88
C ARG A 150 32.27 11.86 13.31
N ASP A 151 31.92 12.66 14.32
CA ASP A 151 32.05 12.28 15.72
C ASP A 151 31.07 11.16 16.11
N ALA A 152 29.83 11.23 15.63
CA ALA A 152 28.88 10.14 15.76
C ALA A 152 29.40 8.84 15.11
N ALA A 153 30.05 8.92 13.95
CA ALA A 153 30.67 7.76 13.31
C ALA A 153 31.80 7.16 14.14
N LYS A 154 32.65 7.98 14.79
CA LYS A 154 33.69 7.49 15.73
C LYS A 154 33.04 6.71 16.88
N ALA A 155 31.93 7.23 17.43
CA ALA A 155 31.19 6.54 18.48
C ALA A 155 30.58 5.20 18.01
N LEU A 156 29.94 5.18 16.85
CA LEU A 156 29.39 3.93 16.28
C LEU A 156 30.49 2.90 15.98
N LYS A 157 31.65 3.34 15.48
CA LYS A 157 32.83 2.48 15.30
C LYS A 157 33.33 1.91 16.62
N ALA A 158 33.34 2.69 17.70
CA ALA A 158 33.72 2.23 19.04
C ALA A 158 32.70 1.27 19.68
N LEU A 159 31.44 1.28 19.22
CA LEU A 159 30.41 0.30 19.59
C LEU A 159 30.50 -1.00 18.77
N ASP A 160 31.22 -0.99 17.65
CA ASP A 160 31.60 -2.18 16.88
C ASP A 160 30.42 -3.14 16.58
N GLY A 161 29.31 -2.57 16.10
CA GLY A 161 28.12 -3.32 15.73
C GLY A 161 27.16 -3.64 16.87
N SER A 162 27.39 -3.16 18.09
CA SER A 162 26.40 -3.24 19.17
C SER A 162 25.27 -2.21 19.05
N MET A 163 25.36 -1.30 18.08
CA MET A 163 24.32 -0.33 17.77
C MET A 163 24.24 0.01 16.28
N TYR A 164 23.02 0.22 15.80
CA TYR A 164 22.67 0.76 14.49
C TYR A 164 21.76 1.99 14.66
N THR A 165 21.85 2.94 13.76
CA THR A 165 21.11 4.20 13.84
C THR A 165 20.50 4.61 12.49
N GLY A 166 19.70 5.66 12.50
CA GLY A 166 19.04 6.28 11.35
C GLY A 166 18.60 7.70 11.70
N CYS A 167 17.63 8.26 10.97
CA CYS A 167 17.09 9.59 11.23
C CYS A 167 16.16 9.65 12.47
N ASP A 168 16.19 10.77 13.18
CA ASP A 168 15.13 11.26 14.08
C ASP A 168 15.00 12.79 13.94
N LEU A 169 14.36 13.44 14.92
CA LEU A 169 14.08 14.87 14.95
C LEU A 169 15.34 15.72 14.68
N ASN A 170 15.20 16.65 13.74
CA ASN A 170 16.23 17.58 13.25
C ASN A 170 17.48 16.92 12.63
N THR A 171 17.36 15.67 12.19
CA THR A 171 18.33 15.01 11.30
C THR A 171 17.67 14.61 9.99
N SER A 172 18.48 14.48 8.95
CA SER A 172 18.05 14.33 7.57
C SER A 172 18.78 13.19 6.87
N ASP A 173 18.34 12.86 5.66
CA ASP A 173 19.00 11.83 4.84
C ASP A 173 20.43 12.27 4.45
N GLU A 174 20.68 13.57 4.31
CA GLU A 174 22.03 14.13 4.11
C GLU A 174 22.95 13.88 5.32
N ASP A 175 22.41 13.98 6.54
CA ASP A 175 23.16 13.62 7.75
C ASP A 175 23.52 12.12 7.75
N MET A 176 22.61 11.26 7.29
CA MET A 176 22.86 9.83 7.17
C MET A 176 23.87 9.50 6.07
N ASP A 177 23.92 10.29 4.99
CA ASP A 177 24.94 10.16 3.94
C ASP A 177 26.34 10.49 4.48
N PHE A 178 26.48 11.56 5.27
CA PHE A 178 27.74 11.85 5.97
C PHE A 178 28.13 10.72 6.90
N LEU A 179 27.20 10.28 7.75
CA LEU A 179 27.44 9.24 8.74
C LEU A 179 27.91 7.95 8.08
N THR A 180 27.21 7.51 7.04
CA THR A 180 27.53 6.34 6.21
C THR A 180 28.94 6.42 5.64
N LYS A 181 29.30 7.56 5.05
CA LYS A 181 30.64 7.77 4.49
C LYS A 181 31.71 7.61 5.57
N PHE A 182 31.46 8.12 6.77
CA PHE A 182 32.41 8.03 7.89
C PHE A 182 32.40 6.68 8.60
N THR A 183 31.35 5.86 8.44
CA THR A 183 31.23 4.51 8.99
C THR A 183 31.64 3.39 8.03
N ASP A 184 32.14 3.71 6.84
CA ASP A 184 32.48 2.74 5.79
C ASP A 184 31.27 1.86 5.43
N ASP A 185 30.12 2.50 5.21
CA ASP A 185 28.82 1.89 4.88
C ASP A 185 28.19 1.02 5.98
N LYS A 186 28.70 1.08 7.22
CA LYS A 186 28.21 0.29 8.37
C LYS A 186 27.34 1.12 9.33
N TYR A 187 26.60 0.43 10.20
CA TYR A 187 25.87 0.99 11.37
C TYR A 187 24.71 1.95 11.07
N VAL A 188 24.39 2.22 9.82
CA VAL A 188 23.28 3.08 9.40
C VAL A 188 22.20 2.24 8.73
N LEU A 189 20.99 2.28 9.27
CA LEU A 189 19.76 1.71 8.72
C LEU A 189 18.83 2.87 8.38
N ALA A 190 18.69 3.17 7.10
CA ALA A 190 18.03 4.39 6.64
C ALA A 190 17.45 4.30 5.23
N GLY A 191 17.18 3.10 4.70
CA GLY A 191 16.63 3.00 3.34
C GLY A 191 17.69 3.18 2.23
N ARG A 192 18.97 2.99 2.54
CA ARG A 192 20.06 3.41 1.64
C ARG A 192 20.09 2.58 0.36
N ASN A 193 20.25 3.27 -0.78
CA ASN A 193 20.22 2.66 -2.12
C ASN A 193 18.96 1.81 -2.37
N SER A 194 17.87 2.10 -1.66
CA SER A 194 16.59 1.41 -1.78
C SER A 194 15.52 2.34 -2.32
N ARG A 195 14.47 1.76 -2.90
CA ARG A 195 13.23 2.47 -3.26
C ARG A 195 12.24 2.55 -2.08
N VAL A 196 12.59 1.95 -0.95
CA VAL A 196 11.83 1.96 0.30
C VAL A 196 12.09 3.27 1.04
N ASP A 197 11.02 4.02 1.29
CA ASP A 197 11.00 5.21 2.14
C ASP A 197 10.46 4.82 3.52
N THR A 198 11.24 5.07 4.57
CA THR A 198 10.90 4.72 5.96
C THR A 198 9.71 5.52 6.51
N ASN A 199 9.41 6.69 5.95
CA ASN A 199 8.22 7.47 6.27
C ASN A 199 6.97 6.81 5.66
N ALA A 200 7.06 6.38 4.40
CA ALA A 200 5.99 5.64 3.72
C ALA A 200 5.77 4.25 4.34
N ALA A 201 6.84 3.61 4.81
CA ALA A 201 6.77 2.39 5.62
C ALA A 201 5.97 2.65 6.91
N THR A 202 6.28 3.72 7.64
CA THR A 202 5.56 4.11 8.86
C THR A 202 4.09 4.43 8.57
N ALA A 203 3.79 5.18 7.51
CA ALA A 203 2.42 5.43 7.08
C ALA A 203 1.67 4.14 6.75
N SER A 204 2.33 3.17 6.10
CA SER A 204 1.74 1.86 5.78
C SER A 204 1.39 1.07 7.04
N SER A 205 2.19 1.20 8.10
CA SER A 205 1.86 0.62 9.41
C SER A 205 0.63 1.28 10.03
N VAL A 206 0.48 2.60 9.94
CA VAL A 206 -0.70 3.32 10.45
C VAL A 206 -1.95 2.86 9.72
N ILE A 207 -1.90 2.80 8.40
CA ILE A 207 -2.99 2.30 7.57
C ILE A 207 -3.31 0.84 7.93
N GLY A 208 -2.31 -0.02 8.07
CA GLY A 208 -2.50 -1.41 8.51
C GLY A 208 -3.24 -1.48 9.84
N SER A 209 -2.81 -0.68 10.82
CA SER A 209 -3.48 -0.60 12.12
C SER A 209 -4.91 -0.11 12.06
N ILE A 210 -5.21 0.90 11.23
CA ILE A 210 -6.58 1.38 11.00
C ILE A 210 -7.42 0.24 10.42
N LEU A 211 -6.97 -0.40 9.33
CA LEU A 211 -7.68 -1.54 8.72
C LEU A 211 -7.92 -2.66 9.73
N GLY A 212 -6.93 -2.95 10.58
CA GLY A 212 -7.06 -4.00 11.59
C GLY A 212 -8.12 -3.70 12.66
N VAL A 213 -8.34 -2.42 12.99
CA VAL A 213 -9.45 -1.97 13.84
C VAL A 213 -10.78 -2.10 13.11
N LEU A 214 -10.84 -1.70 11.85
CA LEU A 214 -12.06 -1.79 11.02
C LEU A 214 -12.53 -3.23 10.87
N ASP A 215 -11.63 -4.18 10.57
CA ASP A 215 -11.94 -5.60 10.40
C ASP A 215 -12.63 -6.23 11.61
N VAL A 216 -12.20 -5.84 12.81
CA VAL A 216 -12.73 -6.43 14.05
C VAL A 216 -14.08 -5.81 14.40
N ASN A 217 -14.27 -4.53 14.05
CA ASN A 217 -15.50 -3.79 14.33
C ASN A 217 -16.54 -3.89 13.21
N ASN A 218 -16.19 -4.48 12.05
CA ASN A 218 -17.00 -4.53 10.84
C ASN A 218 -17.41 -3.13 10.34
N GLU A 219 -16.49 -2.17 10.45
CA GLU A 219 -16.69 -0.79 10.01
C GLU A 219 -16.23 -0.63 8.56
N ILE A 220 -16.98 0.14 7.76
CA ILE A 220 -16.69 0.36 6.34
C ILE A 220 -16.03 1.72 6.19
N ILE A 221 -14.80 1.75 5.66
CA ILE A 221 -14.01 2.99 5.60
C ILE A 221 -14.72 4.12 4.85
N SER A 222 -15.51 3.80 3.82
CA SER A 222 -16.26 4.78 3.01
C SER A 222 -17.41 5.47 3.75
N GLU A 223 -17.73 5.03 4.96
CA GLU A 223 -18.72 5.65 5.83
C GLU A 223 -18.08 6.53 6.91
N LEU A 224 -16.75 6.43 7.08
CA LEU A 224 -16.01 6.99 8.20
C LEU A 224 -15.28 8.28 7.85
N THR A 225 -15.20 9.14 8.87
CA THR A 225 -14.51 10.43 8.82
C THR A 225 -13.23 10.41 9.64
N PHE A 226 -12.16 11.00 9.10
CA PHE A 226 -10.82 10.97 9.68
C PHE A 226 -10.29 12.38 9.88
N THR A 227 -9.52 12.58 10.95
CA THR A 227 -8.76 13.81 11.18
C THR A 227 -7.29 13.49 11.40
N VAL A 228 -6.46 13.88 10.45
CA VAL A 228 -5.01 13.71 10.49
C VAL A 228 -4.37 14.97 11.07
N GLN A 229 -3.78 14.83 12.25
CA GLN A 229 -3.03 15.90 12.91
C GLN A 229 -1.55 15.76 12.59
N GLY A 230 -0.95 16.77 11.97
CA GLY A 230 0.41 16.71 11.43
C GLY A 230 0.44 16.12 10.02
N CYS A 231 0.70 16.96 9.03
CA CYS A 231 0.74 16.63 7.61
C CYS A 231 2.17 16.68 7.05
N GLY A 232 3.17 16.34 7.86
CA GLY A 232 4.55 16.16 7.44
C GLY A 232 4.79 14.89 6.60
N LYS A 233 6.03 14.36 6.65
CA LYS A 233 6.46 13.20 5.83
C LYS A 233 5.56 11.97 5.99
N VAL A 234 5.05 11.69 7.19
CA VAL A 234 4.18 10.52 7.45
C VAL A 234 2.70 10.86 7.28
N GLY A 235 2.21 11.88 7.98
CA GLY A 235 0.77 12.17 8.01
C GLY A 235 0.18 12.54 6.65
N SER A 236 0.94 13.20 5.78
CA SER A 236 0.47 13.49 4.42
C SER A 236 0.27 12.22 3.57
N ILE A 237 1.11 11.19 3.77
CA ILE A 237 0.94 9.88 3.12
C ILE A 237 -0.29 9.17 3.68
N VAL A 238 -0.48 9.20 5.01
CA VAL A 238 -1.66 8.62 5.66
C VAL A 238 -2.95 9.25 5.12
N ALA A 239 -3.01 10.58 5.02
CA ALA A 239 -4.17 11.29 4.49
C ALA A 239 -4.50 10.88 3.04
N ARG A 240 -3.48 10.82 2.16
CA ARG A 240 -3.65 10.36 0.77
C ARG A 240 -4.09 8.91 0.66
N GLU A 241 -3.54 8.02 1.48
CA GLU A 241 -3.95 6.62 1.49
C GLU A 241 -5.39 6.48 2.00
N LEU A 242 -5.82 7.20 3.05
CA LEU A 242 -7.21 7.18 3.50
C LEU A 242 -8.19 7.59 2.38
N LEU A 243 -7.87 8.62 1.60
CA LEU A 243 -8.65 8.99 0.41
C LEU A 243 -8.65 7.87 -0.64
N ARG A 244 -7.50 7.24 -0.88
CA ARG A 244 -7.37 6.13 -1.84
C ARG A 244 -8.20 4.91 -1.44
N TYR A 245 -8.32 4.62 -0.14
CA TYR A 245 -9.22 3.59 0.38
C TYR A 245 -10.70 4.03 0.38
N GLY A 246 -11.00 5.27 -0.02
CA GLY A 246 -12.36 5.75 -0.21
C GLY A 246 -13.01 6.30 1.05
N ALA A 247 -12.24 6.77 2.04
CA ALA A 247 -12.77 7.40 3.25
C ALA A 247 -13.80 8.50 2.93
N LYS A 248 -14.87 8.61 3.72
CA LYS A 248 -15.96 9.59 3.51
C LYS A 248 -15.46 11.02 3.51
N CYS A 249 -14.58 11.33 4.46
CA CYS A 249 -13.94 12.64 4.61
C CYS A 249 -12.61 12.46 5.33
N VAL A 250 -11.59 13.18 4.87
CA VAL A 250 -10.29 13.27 5.53
C VAL A 250 -10.00 14.75 5.80
N GLN A 251 -10.05 15.13 7.07
CA GLN A 251 -9.63 16.43 7.56
C GLN A 251 -8.13 16.42 7.85
N THR A 252 -7.45 17.50 7.52
CA THR A 252 -5.99 17.66 7.68
C THR A 252 -5.70 18.91 8.49
N CYS A 253 -4.80 18.80 9.47
CA CYS A 253 -4.38 19.92 10.30
C CYS A 253 -2.87 19.89 10.44
N ASP A 254 -2.20 21.03 10.30
CA ASP A 254 -0.76 21.17 10.49
C ASP A 254 -0.43 22.54 11.07
N LEU A 255 0.75 22.66 11.70
CA LEU A 255 1.24 23.94 12.20
C LEU A 255 1.50 24.92 11.06
N PHE A 256 1.94 24.40 9.91
CA PHE A 256 2.13 25.16 8.67
C PHE A 256 0.93 24.87 7.77
N SER A 257 0.03 25.85 7.61
CA SER A 257 -1.25 25.69 6.92
C SER A 257 -1.10 25.09 5.52
N GLU A 258 -0.03 25.43 4.79
CA GLU A 258 0.27 24.90 3.46
C GLU A 258 0.46 23.38 3.44
N ASN A 259 0.97 22.78 4.52
CA ASN A 259 1.14 21.32 4.62
C ASN A 259 -0.21 20.59 4.77
N ALA A 260 -1.23 21.27 5.33
CA ALA A 260 -2.56 20.70 5.46
C ALA A 260 -3.34 20.69 4.13
N GLU A 261 -2.91 21.47 3.12
CA GLU A 261 -3.52 21.55 1.80
C GLU A 261 -3.20 20.33 0.91
N ILE A 262 -3.74 19.16 1.29
CA ILE A 262 -3.59 17.92 0.54
C ILE A 262 -4.78 17.77 -0.43
N PRO A 263 -4.55 17.55 -1.75
CA PRO A 263 -5.62 17.36 -2.71
C PRO A 263 -6.63 16.29 -2.28
N GLY A 264 -7.92 16.67 -2.20
CA GLY A 264 -9.03 15.82 -1.78
C GLY A 264 -9.28 15.79 -0.27
N CYS A 265 -8.39 16.35 0.56
CA CYS A 265 -8.61 16.53 1.99
C CYS A 265 -9.28 17.88 2.30
N VAL A 266 -9.82 18.01 3.51
CA VAL A 266 -10.39 19.26 4.04
C VAL A 266 -9.41 19.84 5.06
N PRO A 267 -8.63 20.88 4.72
CA PRO A 267 -7.75 21.53 5.69
C PRO A 267 -8.57 22.21 6.79
N ILE A 268 -8.13 22.08 8.04
CA ILE A 268 -8.73 22.70 9.22
C ILE A 268 -7.66 23.33 10.12
N ASP A 269 -8.02 24.41 10.81
CA ASP A 269 -7.08 25.17 11.64
C ASP A 269 -6.83 24.51 13.02
N ASP A 270 -7.84 23.85 13.57
CA ASP A 270 -7.82 23.34 14.94
C ASP A 270 -8.43 21.94 15.04
N TRP A 271 -7.54 20.94 15.05
CA TRP A 271 -7.91 19.54 15.20
C TRP A 271 -8.62 19.24 16.53
N THR A 272 -8.45 20.05 17.58
CA THR A 272 -9.10 19.81 18.88
C THR A 272 -10.60 20.06 18.85
N LYS A 273 -11.11 20.71 17.79
CA LYS A 273 -12.53 20.99 17.56
C LYS A 273 -13.13 20.13 16.44
N SER A 274 -12.35 19.20 15.90
CA SER A 274 -12.79 18.34 14.80
C SER A 274 -13.81 17.29 15.27
N THR A 275 -14.88 17.12 14.49
CA THR A 275 -15.79 15.98 14.60
C THR A 275 -15.36 14.90 13.59
N CYS A 276 -14.93 13.75 14.09
CA CYS A 276 -14.45 12.63 13.27
C CYS A 276 -14.73 11.29 13.96
N ASP A 277 -14.72 10.19 13.22
CA ASP A 277 -14.74 8.83 13.78
C ASP A 277 -13.33 8.39 14.22
N PHE A 278 -12.32 8.76 13.43
CA PHE A 278 -10.91 8.46 13.65
C PHE A 278 -10.09 9.72 13.84
N PHE A 279 -9.46 9.85 15.01
CA PHE A 279 -8.37 10.79 15.20
C PHE A 279 -7.02 10.12 14.92
N VAL A 280 -6.20 10.74 14.07
CA VAL A 280 -4.95 10.19 13.54
C VAL A 280 -3.79 11.13 13.89
N PRO A 281 -3.22 11.02 15.11
CA PRO A 281 -2.12 11.89 15.54
C PRO A 281 -0.79 11.49 14.85
N CYS A 282 -0.22 12.41 14.09
CA CYS A 282 0.99 12.23 13.26
C CYS A 282 2.03 13.36 13.44
N ALA A 283 1.84 14.28 14.39
CA ALA A 283 2.80 15.34 14.72
C ALA A 283 3.54 15.10 16.05
N ASN A 284 3.51 16.06 16.96
CA ASN A 284 4.31 16.08 18.17
C ASN A 284 3.81 15.09 19.25
N SER A 285 4.76 14.60 20.05
CA SER A 285 4.44 13.88 21.28
C SER A 285 3.64 14.76 22.25
N LEU A 286 2.88 14.10 23.13
CA LEU A 286 2.18 14.70 24.27
C LEU A 286 1.09 15.72 23.90
N ALA A 287 0.66 15.76 22.63
CA ALA A 287 -0.33 16.72 22.14
C ALA A 287 -1.73 16.55 22.77
N ILE A 288 -2.11 15.34 23.14
CA ILE A 288 -3.41 15.05 23.77
C ILE A 288 -3.24 15.18 25.28
N THR A 289 -3.47 16.39 25.80
CA THR A 289 -3.53 16.67 27.24
C THR A 289 -4.84 16.21 27.87
N GLU A 290 -4.95 16.21 29.19
CA GLU A 290 -6.23 15.93 29.87
C GLU A 290 -7.32 16.92 29.46
N THR A 291 -6.98 18.19 29.30
CA THR A 291 -7.92 19.22 28.84
C THR A 291 -8.41 18.92 27.42
N VAL A 292 -7.51 18.55 26.51
CA VAL A 292 -7.89 18.14 25.16
C VAL A 292 -8.75 16.88 25.22
N ALA A 293 -8.34 15.88 26.01
CA ALA A 293 -9.05 14.62 26.11
C ALA A 293 -10.47 14.78 26.67
N ASN A 294 -10.69 15.69 27.62
CA ASN A 294 -12.01 15.97 28.18
C ASN A 294 -12.90 16.76 27.21
N ASN A 295 -12.33 17.70 26.46
CA ASN A 295 -13.08 18.61 25.60
C ASN A 295 -13.15 18.19 24.13
N PHE A 296 -12.46 17.11 23.74
CA PHE A 296 -12.49 16.62 22.37
C PHE A 296 -13.95 16.33 21.97
N PRO A 297 -14.43 16.75 20.79
CA PRO A 297 -15.82 16.58 20.38
C PRO A 297 -16.33 15.14 20.48
N GLU A 298 -17.64 14.99 20.68
CA GLU A 298 -18.30 13.70 20.63
C GLU A 298 -18.24 13.09 19.21
N GLY A 299 -18.33 11.76 19.13
CA GLY A 299 -18.30 11.01 17.87
C GLY A 299 -16.97 10.33 17.55
N VAL A 300 -15.86 10.76 18.17
CA VAL A 300 -14.59 10.05 18.03
C VAL A 300 -14.67 8.66 18.65
N LYS A 301 -14.38 7.64 17.86
CA LYS A 301 -14.42 6.23 18.25
C LYS A 301 -13.03 5.64 18.37
N TYR A 302 -12.09 6.13 17.55
CA TYR A 302 -10.78 5.52 17.42
C TYR A 302 -9.66 6.57 17.42
N CYS A 303 -8.52 6.22 18.03
CA CYS A 303 -7.31 7.02 17.98
C CYS A 303 -6.10 6.17 17.57
N VAL A 304 -5.67 6.30 16.31
CA VAL A 304 -4.62 5.48 15.70
C VAL A 304 -3.76 6.36 14.82
N GLY A 305 -2.47 6.53 15.17
CA GLY A 305 -1.60 7.45 14.45
C GLY A 305 -0.12 7.08 14.52
N ALA A 306 0.73 7.97 14.01
CA ALA A 306 2.18 7.79 13.96
C ALA A 306 2.93 8.44 15.13
N ALA A 307 2.32 9.42 15.82
CA ALA A 307 2.97 10.20 16.86
C ALA A 307 3.48 9.29 17.99
N ASN A 308 4.74 9.49 18.40
CA ASN A 308 5.29 8.78 19.54
C ASN A 308 4.69 9.37 20.83
N SER A 309 4.13 8.54 21.73
CA SER A 309 3.51 9.01 22.98
C SER A 309 2.54 10.20 22.77
N PRO A 310 1.41 10.01 22.06
CA PRO A 310 0.50 11.11 21.71
C PRO A 310 -0.21 11.73 22.94
N TYR A 311 -0.35 10.99 24.03
CA TYR A 311 -0.97 11.45 25.28
C TYR A 311 0.06 12.10 26.19
N ALA A 312 -0.29 13.24 26.79
CA ALA A 312 0.59 13.95 27.71
C ALA A 312 0.91 13.15 28.98
N ASN A 313 -0.05 12.34 29.43
CA ASN A 313 0.08 11.49 30.60
C ASN A 313 -0.96 10.34 30.56
N GLU A 314 -0.86 9.41 31.52
CA GLU A 314 -1.79 8.28 31.63
C GLU A 314 -3.24 8.72 31.86
N ARG A 315 -3.47 9.82 32.59
CA ARG A 315 -4.83 10.32 32.84
C ARG A 315 -5.50 10.79 31.55
N ALA A 316 -4.79 11.50 30.68
CA ALA A 316 -5.30 11.92 29.37
C ALA A 316 -5.70 10.72 28.50
N ARG A 317 -4.92 9.63 28.57
CA ARG A 317 -5.27 8.35 27.94
C ARG A 317 -6.53 7.75 28.57
N SER A 318 -6.59 7.64 29.89
CA SER A 318 -7.75 7.07 30.60
C SER A 318 -9.05 7.81 30.29
N VAL A 319 -9.02 9.14 30.15
CA VAL A 319 -10.22 9.92 29.77
C VAL A 319 -10.78 9.46 28.41
N PHE A 320 -9.93 9.28 27.41
CA PHE A 320 -10.37 8.76 26.12
C PHE A 320 -10.84 7.30 26.22
N ASP A 321 -10.17 6.45 27.03
CA ASP A 321 -10.61 5.07 27.23
C ASP A 321 -11.98 4.97 27.93
N GLU A 322 -12.21 5.80 28.97
CA GLU A 322 -13.49 5.96 29.69
C GLU A 322 -14.61 6.44 28.77
N ARG A 323 -14.27 7.27 27.78
CA ARG A 323 -15.18 7.73 26.71
C ARG A 323 -15.39 6.70 25.59
N GLY A 324 -14.76 5.53 25.66
CA GLY A 324 -14.87 4.48 24.65
C GLY A 324 -14.02 4.70 23.39
N VAL A 325 -13.09 5.66 23.39
CA VAL A 325 -12.19 5.93 22.25
C VAL A 325 -11.08 4.88 22.22
N LEU A 326 -11.24 3.86 21.39
CA LEU A 326 -10.30 2.76 21.27
C LEU A 326 -9.00 3.22 20.61
N HIS A 327 -7.87 2.95 21.27
CA HIS A 327 -6.56 3.30 20.75
C HIS A 327 -5.78 2.07 20.27
N VAL A 328 -4.91 2.27 19.27
CA VAL A 328 -3.82 1.34 18.98
C VAL A 328 -2.52 2.04 19.33
N PRO A 329 -1.70 1.48 20.24
CA PRO A 329 -0.48 2.13 20.67
C PRO A 329 0.54 2.25 19.54
N GLU A 330 1.37 3.28 19.59
CA GLU A 330 2.41 3.60 18.61
C GLU A 330 3.44 2.47 18.46
N SER A 331 3.58 1.65 19.52
CA SER A 331 4.40 0.44 19.48
C SER A 331 3.97 -0.55 18.38
N ILE A 332 2.73 -0.44 17.89
CA ILE A 332 2.17 -1.17 16.76
C ILE A 332 1.96 -0.21 15.58
N SER A 333 1.20 0.88 15.78
CA SER A 333 0.71 1.69 14.67
C SER A 333 1.80 2.43 13.89
N SER A 334 2.95 2.74 14.50
CA SER A 334 4.04 3.47 13.85
C SER A 334 5.30 2.64 13.59
N ALA A 335 5.18 1.30 13.55
CA ALA A 335 6.34 0.39 13.50
C ALA A 335 6.98 0.19 12.11
N GLY A 336 6.48 0.87 11.07
CA GLY A 336 6.94 0.61 9.70
C GLY A 336 8.44 0.79 9.48
N ALA A 337 9.05 1.86 10.01
CA ALA A 337 10.50 2.05 9.88
C ALA A 337 11.31 0.91 10.52
N ILE A 338 10.96 0.47 11.74
CA ILE A 338 11.73 -0.61 12.40
C ILE A 338 11.53 -1.99 11.76
N LEU A 339 10.41 -2.19 11.07
CA LEU A 339 10.16 -3.40 10.29
C LEU A 339 11.04 -3.39 9.03
N ALA A 340 11.14 -2.24 8.37
CA ALA A 340 12.06 -2.02 7.26
C ALA A 340 13.53 -2.21 7.70
N ASP A 341 13.93 -1.60 8.83
CA ASP A 341 15.26 -1.76 9.43
C ASP A 341 15.61 -3.25 9.69
N SER A 342 14.62 -4.04 10.14
CA SER A 342 14.81 -5.48 10.36
C SER A 342 15.17 -6.21 9.06
N VAL A 343 14.50 -5.90 7.96
CA VAL A 343 14.83 -6.48 6.64
C VAL A 343 16.17 -5.94 6.15
N GLU A 344 16.40 -4.62 6.23
CA GLU A 344 17.64 -3.95 5.81
C GLU A 344 18.87 -4.58 6.49
N TRP A 345 18.75 -4.93 7.76
CA TRP A 345 19.86 -5.53 8.51
C TRP A 345 20.08 -7.02 8.23
N TYR A 346 19.01 -7.81 8.06
CA TYR A 346 19.13 -9.25 7.86
C TYR A 346 19.35 -9.66 6.40
N ASP A 347 18.89 -8.87 5.44
CA ASP A 347 19.00 -9.12 4.00
C ASP A 347 19.02 -7.80 3.21
N ILE A 348 20.20 -7.15 3.22
CA ILE A 348 20.40 -5.86 2.56
C ILE A 348 20.19 -5.93 1.04
N ASP A 349 20.56 -7.04 0.41
CA ASP A 349 20.44 -7.23 -1.04
C ASP A 349 18.96 -7.29 -1.44
N LEU A 350 18.14 -8.04 -0.70
CA LEU A 350 16.69 -8.03 -0.88
C LEU A 350 16.12 -6.63 -0.61
N TYR A 351 16.51 -6.00 0.49
CA TYR A 351 15.99 -4.69 0.86
C TYR A 351 16.26 -3.60 -0.20
N GLN A 352 17.41 -3.64 -0.86
CA GLN A 352 17.78 -2.70 -1.92
C GLN A 352 17.08 -2.99 -3.26
N THR A 353 16.75 -4.26 -3.53
CA THR A 353 16.18 -4.69 -4.82
C THR A 353 14.66 -4.85 -4.82
N VAL A 354 14.03 -4.95 -3.65
CA VAL A 354 12.59 -5.19 -3.53
C VAL A 354 11.76 -4.01 -4.05
N GLU A 355 10.65 -4.33 -4.73
CA GLU A 355 9.66 -3.32 -5.06
C GLU A 355 9.00 -2.78 -3.80
N ARG A 356 8.98 -1.44 -3.66
CA ARG A 356 8.48 -0.75 -2.47
C ARG A 356 7.04 -1.16 -2.08
N SER A 357 6.21 -1.50 -3.06
CA SER A 357 4.84 -1.96 -2.83
C SER A 357 4.78 -3.27 -2.03
N LEU A 358 5.74 -4.17 -2.19
CA LEU A 358 5.82 -5.42 -1.43
C LEU A 358 6.20 -5.14 0.02
N MET A 359 7.19 -4.27 0.25
CA MET A 359 7.58 -3.86 1.60
C MET A 359 6.42 -3.18 2.34
N TYR A 360 5.76 -2.22 1.69
CA TYR A 360 4.62 -1.51 2.29
C TYR A 360 3.41 -2.41 2.49
N GLY A 361 3.16 -3.36 1.57
CA GLY A 361 2.12 -4.37 1.71
C GLY A 361 2.36 -5.29 2.90
N TRP A 362 3.60 -5.77 3.09
CA TRP A 362 3.99 -6.61 4.21
C TRP A 362 3.86 -5.90 5.55
N ILE A 363 4.37 -4.67 5.65
CA ILE A 363 4.24 -3.84 6.86
C ILE A 363 2.78 -3.61 7.21
N ARG A 364 1.95 -3.29 6.21
CA ARG A 364 0.52 -3.08 6.38
C ARG A 364 -0.17 -4.35 6.89
N ASP A 365 0.13 -5.51 6.30
CA ASP A 365 -0.42 -6.81 6.69
C ASP A 365 -0.06 -7.20 8.13
N ILE A 366 1.21 -7.04 8.49
CA ILE A 366 1.71 -7.30 9.86
C ILE A 366 1.01 -6.39 10.87
N SER A 367 0.96 -5.08 10.62
CA SER A 367 0.32 -4.13 11.54
C SER A 367 -1.19 -4.31 11.62
N ARG A 368 -1.84 -4.67 10.51
CA ARG A 368 -3.27 -5.07 10.46
C ARG A 368 -3.53 -6.27 11.34
N THR A 369 -2.82 -7.37 11.12
CA THR A 369 -2.93 -8.60 11.91
C THR A 369 -2.70 -8.35 13.40
N LYS A 370 -1.65 -7.59 13.74
CA LYS A 370 -1.33 -7.28 15.14
C LYS A 370 -2.41 -6.44 15.81
N SER A 371 -2.91 -5.41 15.11
CA SER A 371 -3.94 -4.52 15.63
C SER A 371 -5.28 -5.24 15.79
N SER A 372 -5.66 -6.08 14.82
CA SER A 372 -6.86 -6.93 14.95
C SER A 372 -6.75 -7.88 16.14
N SER A 373 -5.59 -8.51 16.35
CA SER A 373 -5.36 -9.40 17.50
C SER A 373 -5.50 -8.65 18.83
N LEU A 374 -4.94 -7.44 18.92
CA LEU A 374 -5.05 -6.58 20.11
C LEU A 374 -6.52 -6.21 20.39
N VAL A 375 -7.23 -5.71 19.38
CA VAL A 375 -8.64 -5.29 19.51
C VAL A 375 -9.54 -6.46 19.89
N ARG A 376 -9.33 -7.65 19.30
CA ARG A 376 -10.07 -8.88 19.67
C ARG A 376 -9.81 -9.28 21.11
N LYS A 377 -8.54 -9.30 21.54
CA LYS A 377 -8.17 -9.64 22.93
C LYS A 377 -8.71 -8.62 23.94
N ALA A 378 -8.81 -7.36 23.55
CA ALA A 378 -9.41 -6.30 24.35
C ALA A 378 -10.95 -6.38 24.41
N ASP A 379 -11.58 -7.35 23.72
CA ASP A 379 -13.04 -7.45 23.59
C ASP A 379 -13.67 -6.15 23.05
N LYS A 380 -12.96 -5.50 22.12
CA LYS A 380 -13.33 -4.19 21.52
C LYS A 380 -13.51 -3.05 22.55
N LYS A 381 -13.05 -3.22 23.79
CA LYS A 381 -13.17 -2.21 24.85
C LYS A 381 -11.89 -1.39 24.95
N ALA A 382 -12.01 -0.07 24.81
CA ALA A 382 -10.88 0.86 24.92
C ALA A 382 -10.12 0.69 26.25
N THR A 383 -10.84 0.57 27.37
CA THR A 383 -10.29 0.36 28.72
C THR A 383 -9.46 -0.92 28.88
N ASN A 384 -9.61 -1.91 28.00
CA ASN A 384 -8.87 -3.16 28.06
C ASN A 384 -7.57 -3.13 27.25
N ILE A 385 -7.37 -2.17 26.33
CA ILE A 385 -6.22 -2.18 25.41
C ILE A 385 -4.89 -2.25 26.18
N GLY A 386 -4.73 -1.40 27.20
CA GLY A 386 -3.51 -1.36 28.00
C GLY A 386 -3.22 -2.67 28.75
N THR A 387 -4.26 -3.36 29.23
CA THR A 387 -4.11 -4.61 30.01
C THR A 387 -3.74 -5.80 29.12
N VAL A 388 -4.25 -5.83 27.88
CA VAL A 388 -3.99 -6.93 26.94
C VAL A 388 -2.79 -6.70 26.02
N LEU A 389 -2.15 -5.52 26.06
CA LEU A 389 -1.04 -5.18 25.17
C LEU A 389 0.12 -6.19 25.24
N ARG A 390 0.47 -6.67 26.44
CA ARG A 390 1.52 -7.70 26.58
C ARG A 390 1.16 -9.03 25.93
N ALA A 391 -0.13 -9.35 25.80
CA ALA A 391 -0.59 -10.61 25.24
C ALA A 391 -0.46 -10.69 23.71
N VAL A 392 -0.08 -9.59 23.03
CA VAL A 392 0.23 -9.56 21.59
C VAL A 392 1.72 -9.41 21.28
N VAL A 393 2.56 -9.27 22.32
CA VAL A 393 4.02 -9.26 22.19
C VAL A 393 4.50 -10.72 22.05
N PRO A 394 5.18 -11.07 20.94
CA PRO A 394 5.72 -12.42 20.78
C PRO A 394 6.86 -12.69 21.77
N PRO A 395 7.12 -13.96 22.13
CA PRO A 395 8.34 -14.31 22.85
C PRO A 395 9.57 -14.00 21.99
N ARG A 396 10.71 -13.69 22.61
CA ARG A 396 11.98 -13.41 21.91
C ARG A 396 12.67 -14.66 21.31
N ILE A 397 11.92 -15.73 21.06
CA ILE A 397 12.44 -17.01 20.54
C ILE A 397 12.07 -17.12 19.06
N GLY A 398 12.96 -17.71 18.25
CA GLY A 398 12.77 -17.94 16.81
C GLY A 398 13.35 -16.84 15.93
N ASP A 399 13.16 -16.97 14.61
CA ASP A 399 13.75 -16.07 13.62
C ASP A 399 13.14 -14.66 13.61
N PRO A 400 13.96 -13.61 13.69
CA PRO A 400 13.51 -12.22 13.60
C PRO A 400 12.60 -11.95 12.41
N ILE A 401 11.62 -11.05 12.60
CA ILE A 401 10.56 -10.80 11.61
C ILE A 401 11.09 -10.40 10.23
N GLY A 402 12.20 -9.67 10.15
CA GLY A 402 12.83 -9.31 8.87
C GLY A 402 13.24 -10.51 8.03
N LYS A 403 13.59 -11.65 8.65
CA LYS A 403 13.90 -12.90 7.95
C LYS A 403 12.66 -13.63 7.43
N GLU A 404 11.47 -13.27 7.88
CA GLU A 404 10.21 -13.87 7.43
C GLU A 404 9.65 -13.18 6.16
N PHE A 405 10.21 -12.01 5.78
CA PHE A 405 9.75 -11.24 4.64
C PHE A 405 9.84 -11.98 3.28
N PRO A 406 10.91 -12.73 2.95
CA PRO A 406 10.97 -13.50 1.69
C PRO A 406 9.83 -14.52 1.55
N GLU A 407 9.52 -15.24 2.64
CA GLU A 407 8.40 -16.20 2.64
C GLU A 407 7.05 -15.49 2.55
N TRP A 408 6.92 -14.30 3.14
CA TRP A 408 5.72 -13.48 2.95
C TRP A 408 5.54 -13.08 1.48
N ILE A 409 6.60 -12.65 0.78
CA ILE A 409 6.53 -12.33 -0.65
C ILE A 409 6.03 -13.56 -1.41
N LYS A 410 6.70 -14.70 -1.24
CA LYS A 410 6.34 -15.95 -1.92
C LYS A 410 4.89 -16.37 -1.69
N LYS A 411 4.35 -16.15 -0.49
CA LYS A 411 2.96 -16.49 -0.14
C LYS A 411 1.93 -15.51 -0.72
N ASN A 412 2.31 -14.24 -0.92
CA ASN A 412 1.38 -13.17 -1.28
C ASN A 412 1.57 -12.63 -2.71
N THR A 413 2.51 -13.19 -3.47
CA THR A 413 2.71 -12.86 -4.88
C THR A 413 2.54 -14.07 -5.76
N VAL A 414 2.02 -13.84 -6.96
CA VAL A 414 1.95 -14.84 -8.03
C VAL A 414 2.79 -14.33 -9.19
N GLU A 415 3.68 -15.18 -9.69
CA GLU A 415 4.39 -14.95 -10.94
C GLU A 415 3.53 -15.49 -12.10
N THR A 416 3.31 -14.68 -13.12
CA THR A 416 2.49 -15.03 -14.27
C THR A 416 3.00 -14.33 -15.52
N ASP A 417 2.76 -14.93 -16.68
CA ASP A 417 3.19 -14.35 -17.98
C ASP A 417 2.32 -13.14 -18.36
N THR A 418 1.00 -13.23 -18.09
CA THR A 418 0.05 -12.17 -18.43
C THR A 418 -0.88 -11.84 -17.26
N VAL A 419 -1.01 -10.55 -16.93
CA VAL A 419 -2.02 -10.04 -16.00
C VAL A 419 -3.17 -9.41 -16.80
N ILE A 420 -4.39 -9.87 -16.53
CA ILE A 420 -5.62 -9.37 -17.12
C ILE A 420 -6.35 -8.54 -16.06
N VAL A 421 -6.52 -7.25 -16.33
CA VAL A 421 -7.22 -6.34 -15.42
C VAL A 421 -8.69 -6.23 -15.84
N GLY A 422 -9.59 -6.68 -14.94
CA GLY A 422 -11.04 -6.75 -15.15
C GLY A 422 -11.50 -8.17 -15.49
N GLY A 423 -12.33 -8.75 -14.63
CA GLY A 423 -12.96 -10.07 -14.77
C GLY A 423 -14.34 -10.02 -15.42
N GLY A 424 -14.65 -9.03 -16.26
CA GLY A 424 -15.85 -9.04 -17.10
C GLY A 424 -15.73 -9.98 -18.30
N VAL A 425 -16.72 -9.96 -19.20
CA VAL A 425 -16.75 -10.81 -20.41
C VAL A 425 -15.50 -10.67 -21.30
N ALA A 426 -14.92 -9.48 -21.41
CA ALA A 426 -13.73 -9.25 -22.21
C ALA A 426 -12.46 -9.87 -21.58
N GLY A 427 -12.27 -9.68 -20.27
CA GLY A 427 -11.12 -10.23 -19.56
C GLY A 427 -11.17 -11.76 -19.47
N THR A 428 -12.34 -12.32 -19.21
CA THR A 428 -12.55 -13.77 -19.21
C THR A 428 -12.36 -14.38 -20.60
N ALA A 429 -12.81 -13.72 -21.68
CA ALA A 429 -12.53 -14.16 -23.05
C ALA A 429 -11.03 -14.11 -23.40
N ALA A 430 -10.32 -13.08 -22.93
CA ALA A 430 -8.86 -12.99 -23.09
C ALA A 430 -8.16 -14.14 -22.34
N ALA A 431 -8.55 -14.40 -21.09
CA ALA A 431 -8.01 -15.50 -20.29
C ALA A 431 -8.26 -16.86 -20.96
N PHE A 432 -9.46 -17.07 -21.49
CA PHE A 432 -9.77 -18.29 -22.27
C PHE A 432 -8.83 -18.45 -23.46
N ALA A 433 -8.70 -17.41 -24.28
CA ALA A 433 -7.84 -17.47 -25.47
C ALA A 433 -6.35 -17.69 -25.13
N LEU A 434 -5.87 -17.17 -24.00
CA LEU A 434 -4.50 -17.41 -23.51
C LEU A 434 -4.35 -18.83 -22.97
N SER A 435 -5.36 -19.35 -22.28
CA SER A 435 -5.36 -20.73 -21.79
C SER A 435 -5.30 -21.76 -22.93
N GLU A 436 -5.95 -21.49 -24.06
CA GLU A 436 -5.87 -22.35 -25.27
C GLU A 436 -4.45 -22.40 -25.85
N LYS A 437 -3.62 -21.40 -25.56
CA LYS A 437 -2.21 -21.33 -25.96
C LYS A 437 -1.25 -21.89 -24.91
N GLY A 438 -1.77 -22.30 -23.75
CA GLY A 438 -0.96 -22.76 -22.62
C GLY A 438 -0.25 -21.63 -21.86
N GLU A 439 -0.62 -20.37 -22.06
CA GLU A 439 -0.04 -19.23 -21.33
C GLU A 439 -0.63 -19.12 -19.93
N ASN A 440 0.20 -18.85 -18.91
CA ASN A 440 -0.28 -18.63 -17.56
C ASN A 440 -0.77 -17.20 -17.42
N SER A 441 -2.02 -17.05 -16.98
CA SER A 441 -2.60 -15.72 -16.77
C SER A 441 -3.32 -15.59 -15.44
N VAL A 442 -3.28 -14.37 -14.90
CA VAL A 442 -4.01 -13.98 -13.70
C VAL A 442 -5.05 -12.94 -14.08
N ILE A 443 -6.30 -13.15 -13.68
CA ILE A 443 -7.34 -12.11 -13.72
C ILE A 443 -7.38 -11.40 -12.39
N VAL A 444 -7.30 -10.07 -12.42
CA VAL A 444 -7.51 -9.19 -11.27
C VAL A 444 -8.83 -8.46 -11.46
N GLU A 445 -9.78 -8.67 -10.57
CA GLU A 445 -11.11 -8.06 -10.59
C GLU A 445 -11.34 -7.27 -9.29
N ARG A 446 -11.97 -6.10 -9.40
CA ARG A 446 -12.29 -5.22 -8.27
C ARG A 446 -13.49 -5.72 -7.46
N GLY A 447 -14.38 -6.49 -8.08
CA GLY A 447 -15.53 -7.09 -7.42
C GLY A 447 -15.16 -8.39 -6.71
N SER A 448 -16.08 -8.89 -5.88
CA SER A 448 -15.94 -10.15 -5.14
C SER A 448 -16.18 -11.41 -5.99
N SER A 449 -16.49 -11.24 -7.28
CA SER A 449 -16.70 -12.32 -8.23
C SER A 449 -16.27 -11.87 -9.62
N ILE A 450 -16.07 -12.83 -10.52
CA ILE A 450 -16.02 -12.58 -11.96
C ILE A 450 -17.36 -11.95 -12.36
N ALA A 451 -17.30 -11.00 -13.27
CA ALA A 451 -18.44 -10.23 -13.75
C ALA A 451 -19.35 -9.72 -12.60
N PRO A 452 -18.81 -8.90 -11.70
CA PRO A 452 -19.61 -8.36 -10.61
C PRO A 452 -20.77 -7.52 -11.16
N ALA A 453 -21.79 -7.27 -10.35
CA ALA A 453 -22.94 -6.45 -10.76
C ALA A 453 -22.53 -5.02 -11.21
N THR A 454 -21.34 -4.56 -10.78
CA THR A 454 -20.75 -3.27 -11.15
C THR A 454 -20.01 -3.31 -12.50
N ALA A 455 -19.88 -4.46 -13.16
CA ALA A 455 -19.25 -4.58 -14.47
C ALA A 455 -20.18 -4.05 -15.57
N SER A 456 -19.59 -3.46 -16.62
CA SER A 456 -20.34 -3.04 -17.81
C SER A 456 -20.94 -4.22 -18.60
N SER A 457 -20.43 -5.43 -18.39
CA SER A 457 -21.00 -6.67 -18.95
C SER A 457 -22.18 -7.22 -18.15
N ASN A 458 -22.57 -6.61 -17.03
CA ASN A 458 -23.68 -7.09 -16.20
C ASN A 458 -25.01 -7.12 -16.98
N GLY A 459 -25.83 -8.15 -16.73
CA GLY A 459 -27.12 -8.39 -17.36
C GLY A 459 -27.23 -9.78 -17.97
N ASP A 460 -28.43 -10.35 -17.96
CA ASP A 460 -28.64 -11.77 -18.29
C ASP A 460 -28.30 -12.14 -19.74
N SER A 461 -28.41 -11.18 -20.65
CA SER A 461 -28.19 -11.44 -22.07
C SER A 461 -27.46 -10.32 -22.80
N ARG A 462 -26.84 -10.69 -23.92
CA ARG A 462 -26.24 -9.77 -24.89
C ARG A 462 -26.68 -10.15 -26.29
N MET A 463 -27.26 -9.20 -27.02
CA MET A 463 -27.66 -9.40 -28.40
C MET A 463 -26.44 -9.65 -29.29
N TYR A 464 -26.57 -10.54 -30.25
CA TYR A 464 -25.62 -10.71 -31.34
C TYR A 464 -26.33 -10.71 -32.69
N ARG A 465 -25.64 -10.20 -33.72
CA ARG A 465 -26.14 -10.14 -35.11
C ARG A 465 -24.96 -10.01 -36.07
N ARG A 466 -25.04 -10.58 -37.27
CA ARG A 466 -24.06 -10.37 -38.34
C ARG A 466 -24.46 -9.25 -39.30
N MET A 467 -25.69 -8.75 -39.22
CA MET A 467 -26.21 -7.64 -40.02
C MET A 467 -25.62 -6.26 -39.65
N TYR A 468 -24.33 -6.08 -39.89
CA TYR A 468 -23.62 -4.80 -39.79
C TYR A 468 -23.39 -4.21 -41.18
N SER A 469 -23.45 -2.88 -41.29
CA SER A 469 -23.02 -2.12 -42.47
C SER A 469 -21.50 -2.08 -42.68
N SER A 470 -20.73 -2.66 -41.75
CA SER A 470 -19.29 -2.86 -41.87
C SER A 470 -18.96 -4.33 -42.12
N GLU A 471 -18.29 -4.60 -43.24
CA GLU A 471 -17.79 -5.95 -43.58
C GLU A 471 -16.90 -6.52 -42.47
N PHE A 472 -16.07 -5.68 -41.87
CA PHE A 472 -15.17 -6.06 -40.78
C PHE A 472 -15.95 -6.56 -39.56
N PHE A 473 -16.96 -5.81 -39.10
CA PHE A 473 -17.76 -6.21 -37.94
C PHE A 473 -18.62 -7.46 -38.22
N SER A 474 -19.16 -7.60 -39.43
CA SER A 474 -19.91 -8.80 -39.81
C SER A 474 -19.03 -10.07 -39.83
N LYS A 475 -17.82 -9.97 -40.40
CA LYS A 475 -16.82 -11.05 -40.35
C LYS A 475 -16.34 -11.34 -38.92
N MET A 476 -16.11 -10.30 -38.12
CA MET A 476 -15.73 -10.43 -36.71
C MET A 476 -16.81 -11.17 -35.92
N GLN A 477 -18.08 -10.82 -36.12
CA GLN A 477 -19.18 -11.51 -35.45
C GLN A 477 -19.23 -12.99 -35.83
N SER A 478 -19.04 -13.32 -37.10
CA SER A 478 -19.02 -14.72 -37.56
C SER A 478 -17.92 -15.52 -36.85
N LYS A 479 -16.73 -14.93 -36.68
CA LYS A 479 -15.64 -15.52 -35.88
C LYS A 479 -16.00 -15.63 -34.39
N ALA A 480 -16.64 -14.59 -33.83
CA ALA A 480 -17.07 -14.59 -32.44
C ALA A 480 -18.09 -15.72 -32.16
N LEU A 481 -19.04 -15.96 -33.06
CA LEU A 481 -20.01 -17.05 -32.92
C LEU A 481 -19.33 -18.43 -32.92
N ASN A 482 -18.31 -18.64 -33.74
CA ASN A 482 -17.52 -19.88 -33.68
C ASN A 482 -16.85 -20.04 -32.31
N ARG A 483 -16.27 -18.97 -31.77
CA ARG A 483 -15.66 -19.00 -30.43
C ARG A 483 -16.67 -19.29 -29.32
N TRP A 484 -17.89 -18.74 -29.41
CA TRP A 484 -18.93 -19.07 -28.45
C TRP A 484 -19.36 -20.53 -28.53
N LYS A 485 -19.41 -21.12 -29.74
CA LYS A 485 -19.65 -22.56 -29.91
C LYS A 485 -18.53 -23.40 -29.28
N ASP A 486 -17.27 -23.00 -29.44
CA ASP A 486 -16.14 -23.68 -28.78
C ASP A 486 -16.33 -23.68 -27.24
N VAL A 487 -16.84 -22.59 -26.68
CA VAL A 487 -17.15 -22.49 -25.24
C VAL A 487 -18.33 -23.37 -24.84
N GLU A 488 -19.42 -23.39 -25.62
CA GLU A 488 -20.57 -24.29 -25.39
C GLU A 488 -20.15 -25.76 -25.40
N GLU A 489 -19.32 -26.16 -26.38
CA GLU A 489 -18.81 -27.53 -26.52
C GLU A 489 -17.95 -27.95 -25.32
N LYS A 490 -17.02 -27.09 -24.91
CA LYS A 490 -16.11 -27.37 -23.78
C LYS A 490 -16.83 -27.37 -22.42
N SER A 491 -17.89 -26.57 -22.30
CA SER A 491 -18.61 -26.41 -21.02
C SER A 491 -19.81 -27.32 -20.87
N GLY A 492 -20.36 -27.83 -21.98
CA GLY A 492 -21.63 -28.55 -21.99
C GLY A 492 -22.86 -27.67 -21.77
N GLU A 493 -22.71 -26.34 -21.72
CA GLU A 493 -23.80 -25.39 -21.50
C GLU A 493 -24.22 -24.71 -22.81
N THR A 494 -25.53 -24.53 -23.00
CA THR A 494 -26.07 -23.73 -24.10
C THR A 494 -26.10 -22.25 -23.71
N LEU A 495 -25.29 -21.45 -24.40
CA LEU A 495 -25.07 -20.02 -24.23
C LEU A 495 -25.67 -19.18 -25.35
N LEU A 496 -25.62 -19.67 -26.59
CA LEU A 496 -26.18 -19.01 -27.75
C LEU A 496 -27.65 -19.41 -27.91
N LYS A 497 -28.52 -18.42 -28.05
CA LYS A 497 -29.92 -18.65 -28.40
C LYS A 497 -30.31 -17.80 -29.59
N GLU A 498 -30.63 -18.46 -30.70
CA GLU A 498 -31.21 -17.84 -31.88
C GLU A 498 -32.68 -17.47 -31.58
N ASN A 499 -33.06 -16.22 -31.86
CA ASN A 499 -34.45 -15.79 -31.74
C ASN A 499 -34.90 -14.90 -32.92
N GLY A 500 -34.03 -14.72 -33.92
CA GLY A 500 -34.18 -13.71 -34.95
C GLY A 500 -33.97 -12.30 -34.42
N LEU A 501 -33.58 -11.38 -35.32
CA LEU A 501 -33.49 -9.96 -35.01
C LEU A 501 -33.88 -9.13 -36.23
N LEU A 502 -34.82 -8.21 -36.04
CA LEU A 502 -35.22 -7.22 -37.04
C LEU A 502 -34.52 -5.89 -36.75
N PHE A 503 -33.71 -5.42 -37.69
CA PHE A 503 -33.18 -4.06 -37.72
C PHE A 503 -33.98 -3.24 -38.74
N TYR A 504 -34.70 -2.24 -38.28
CA TYR A 504 -35.57 -1.43 -39.12
C TYR A 504 -35.56 0.04 -38.73
N GLY A 505 -35.95 0.90 -39.66
CA GLY A 505 -36.07 2.33 -39.44
C GLY A 505 -36.06 3.11 -40.74
N GLU A 506 -36.18 4.43 -40.60
CA GLU A 506 -35.95 5.35 -41.71
C GLU A 506 -34.45 5.35 -42.05
N ASP A 507 -34.14 5.29 -43.33
CA ASP A 507 -32.75 5.37 -43.77
C ASP A 507 -32.28 6.83 -43.75
N THR A 508 -31.60 7.19 -42.67
CA THR A 508 -30.99 8.52 -42.50
C THR A 508 -29.49 8.50 -42.82
N GLY A 509 -28.99 7.44 -43.47
CA GLY A 509 -27.57 7.20 -43.69
C GLY A 509 -26.89 6.43 -42.55
N GLU A 510 -25.56 6.43 -42.57
CA GLU A 510 -24.75 5.62 -41.65
C GLU A 510 -24.80 6.15 -40.21
N THR A 511 -25.18 5.29 -39.26
CA THR A 511 -25.22 5.58 -37.82
C THR A 511 -24.13 4.83 -37.06
N VAL A 512 -24.00 5.06 -35.75
CA VAL A 512 -23.09 4.30 -34.88
C VAL A 512 -23.46 2.81 -34.83
N GLU A 513 -24.74 2.49 -35.02
CA GLU A 513 -25.31 1.15 -35.09
C GLU A 513 -25.34 0.60 -36.54
N GLY A 514 -24.95 1.42 -37.52
CA GLY A 514 -24.99 1.14 -38.95
C GLY A 514 -26.28 1.60 -39.64
N SER A 515 -26.41 1.32 -40.93
CA SER A 515 -27.60 1.59 -41.75
C SER A 515 -28.29 0.29 -42.19
N VAL A 516 -29.61 0.33 -42.42
CA VAL A 516 -30.38 -0.85 -42.87
C VAL A 516 -29.91 -1.28 -44.26
N LEU A 517 -29.74 -0.33 -45.19
CA LEU A 517 -29.27 -0.61 -46.54
C LEU A 517 -27.80 -1.04 -46.56
N GLY A 518 -26.95 -0.43 -45.73
CA GLY A 518 -25.55 -0.88 -45.59
C GLY A 518 -25.45 -2.30 -45.04
N ALA A 519 -26.28 -2.64 -44.04
CA ALA A 519 -26.34 -4.01 -43.53
C ALA A 519 -26.78 -5.01 -44.62
N LYS A 520 -27.80 -4.65 -45.42
CA LYS A 520 -28.23 -5.44 -46.58
C LYS A 520 -27.08 -5.68 -47.56
N GLU A 521 -26.38 -4.62 -47.96
CA GLU A 521 -25.25 -4.70 -48.90
C GLU A 521 -24.15 -5.64 -48.40
N ILE A 522 -23.77 -5.52 -47.12
CA ILE A 522 -22.76 -6.40 -46.53
C ILE A 522 -23.25 -7.84 -46.43
N MET A 523 -24.52 -8.07 -46.10
CA MET A 523 -25.08 -9.42 -46.05
C MET A 523 -25.11 -10.08 -47.43
N ASP A 524 -25.49 -9.34 -48.48
CA ASP A 524 -25.40 -9.79 -49.88
C ASP A 524 -23.95 -10.13 -50.24
N LYS A 525 -23.01 -9.21 -49.95
CA LYS A 525 -21.58 -9.38 -50.24
C LYS A 525 -20.98 -10.61 -49.55
N LEU A 526 -21.43 -10.94 -48.35
CA LEU A 526 -20.94 -12.06 -47.55
C LEU A 526 -21.78 -13.34 -47.73
N ASN A 527 -22.81 -13.33 -48.60
CA ASN A 527 -23.75 -14.44 -48.79
C ASN A 527 -24.39 -14.90 -47.47
N LEU A 528 -24.77 -13.95 -46.60
CA LEU A 528 -25.45 -14.24 -45.34
C LEU A 528 -26.98 -14.27 -45.56
N PRO A 529 -27.71 -15.21 -44.96
CA PRO A 529 -29.16 -15.28 -45.11
C PRO A 529 -29.85 -14.14 -44.35
N TYR A 530 -30.82 -13.48 -44.99
CA TYR A 530 -31.68 -12.48 -44.37
C TYR A 530 -33.02 -12.37 -45.12
N THR A 531 -34.00 -11.75 -44.47
CA THR A 531 -35.24 -11.28 -45.11
C THR A 531 -35.22 -9.75 -45.18
N PHE A 532 -35.43 -9.18 -46.35
CA PHE A 532 -35.56 -7.73 -46.54
C PHE A 532 -37.02 -7.31 -46.54
N TYR A 533 -37.30 -6.16 -45.94
CA TYR A 533 -38.57 -5.45 -46.04
C TYR A 533 -38.31 -4.08 -46.65
N ALA A 534 -38.89 -3.82 -47.82
CA ALA A 534 -38.66 -2.59 -48.57
C ALA A 534 -39.48 -1.40 -48.04
N SER A 535 -40.52 -1.68 -47.23
CA SER A 535 -41.41 -0.65 -46.68
C SER A 535 -41.89 -0.96 -45.26
N GLY A 536 -42.31 0.08 -44.54
CA GLY A 536 -42.95 -0.05 -43.24
C GLY A 536 -44.27 -0.83 -43.29
N ASP A 537 -44.94 -0.86 -44.45
CA ASP A 537 -46.15 -1.65 -44.68
C ASP A 537 -45.86 -3.16 -44.67
N GLU A 538 -44.75 -3.58 -45.30
CA GLU A 538 -44.31 -4.98 -45.29
C GLU A 538 -43.91 -5.44 -43.88
N ILE A 539 -43.23 -4.58 -43.12
CA ILE A 539 -42.87 -4.85 -41.72
C ILE A 539 -44.14 -5.01 -40.88
N ALA A 540 -45.09 -4.08 -41.00
CA ALA A 540 -46.34 -4.12 -40.25
C ALA A 540 -47.21 -5.34 -40.61
N ALA A 541 -47.20 -5.76 -41.88
CA ALA A 541 -47.91 -6.96 -42.34
C ALA A 541 -47.29 -8.24 -41.75
N ARG A 542 -45.96 -8.30 -41.64
CA ARG A 542 -45.26 -9.45 -41.07
C ARG A 542 -45.31 -9.50 -39.55
N TYR A 543 -45.18 -8.36 -38.89
CA TYR A 543 -45.10 -8.21 -37.43
C TYR A 543 -46.27 -7.34 -36.94
N PRO A 544 -47.41 -7.94 -36.57
CA PRO A 544 -48.60 -7.18 -36.15
C PRO A 544 -48.36 -6.23 -34.97
N SER A 545 -47.41 -6.56 -34.08
CA SER A 545 -46.98 -5.69 -32.97
C SER A 545 -46.32 -4.39 -33.43
N LEU A 546 -45.87 -4.32 -34.68
CA LEU A 546 -45.24 -3.16 -35.31
C LEU A 546 -46.18 -2.46 -36.30
N ALA A 547 -47.49 -2.55 -36.10
CA ALA A 547 -48.50 -1.89 -36.95
C ALA A 547 -48.25 -0.37 -37.14
N GLY A 548 -47.58 0.28 -36.20
CA GLY A 548 -47.16 1.69 -36.29
C GLY A 548 -46.13 2.00 -37.38
N CYS A 549 -45.52 0.99 -38.00
CA CYS A 549 -44.65 1.17 -39.17
C CYS A 549 -45.43 1.47 -40.46
N LYS A 550 -46.75 1.20 -40.48
CA LYS A 550 -47.59 1.39 -41.66
C LYS A 550 -47.54 2.84 -42.15
N GLY A 551 -47.27 3.03 -43.45
CA GLY A 551 -47.13 4.33 -44.09
C GLY A 551 -45.88 5.13 -43.70
N LYS A 552 -44.94 4.54 -42.95
CA LYS A 552 -43.64 5.16 -42.64
C LYS A 552 -42.60 4.81 -43.71
N PRO A 553 -41.62 5.71 -43.99
CA PRO A 553 -40.55 5.47 -44.94
C PRO A 553 -39.47 4.55 -44.35
N TYR A 554 -39.88 3.43 -43.76
CA TYR A 554 -38.98 2.50 -43.09
C TYR A 554 -38.61 1.35 -44.02
N SER A 555 -37.38 0.87 -43.89
CA SER A 555 -36.94 -0.43 -44.43
C SER A 555 -36.47 -1.31 -43.29
N GLY A 556 -36.33 -2.62 -43.54
CA GLY A 556 -35.91 -3.57 -42.52
C GLY A 556 -35.09 -4.73 -43.06
N VAL A 557 -34.13 -5.19 -42.26
CA VAL A 557 -33.38 -6.43 -42.47
C VAL A 557 -33.64 -7.33 -41.26
N CYS A 558 -34.14 -8.54 -41.51
CA CYS A 558 -34.31 -9.58 -40.49
C CYS A 558 -33.26 -10.68 -40.67
N GLU A 559 -32.48 -10.92 -39.64
CA GLU A 559 -31.53 -12.04 -39.56
C GLU A 559 -32.11 -13.11 -38.62
N ASP A 560 -32.56 -14.24 -39.15
CA ASP A 560 -33.19 -15.30 -38.34
C ASP A 560 -32.19 -16.01 -37.41
N THR A 561 -30.92 -16.05 -37.81
CA THR A 561 -29.82 -16.63 -37.02
C THR A 561 -29.29 -15.68 -35.94
N ALA A 562 -29.75 -14.43 -35.90
CA ALA A 562 -29.40 -13.51 -34.83
C ALA A 562 -30.10 -13.89 -33.53
N GLY A 563 -29.62 -13.36 -32.42
CA GLY A 563 -30.15 -13.78 -31.13
C GLY A 563 -29.46 -13.12 -29.97
N HIS A 564 -29.38 -13.85 -28.86
CA HIS A 564 -28.69 -13.40 -27.67
C HIS A 564 -27.80 -14.49 -27.07
N ILE A 565 -26.76 -14.03 -26.39
CA ILE A 565 -25.84 -14.82 -25.59
C ILE A 565 -26.29 -14.69 -24.13
N ARG A 566 -26.35 -15.79 -23.39
CA ARG A 566 -26.60 -15.80 -21.93
C ARG A 566 -25.32 -15.40 -21.19
N ALA A 567 -25.02 -14.10 -21.17
CA ALA A 567 -23.77 -13.55 -20.64
C ALA A 567 -23.52 -13.97 -19.17
N SER A 568 -24.56 -13.91 -18.32
CA SER A 568 -24.46 -14.28 -16.90
C SER A 568 -24.13 -15.77 -16.65
N LYS A 569 -24.37 -16.64 -17.64
CA LYS A 569 -23.91 -18.04 -17.63
C LYS A 569 -22.50 -18.18 -18.19
N GLY A 570 -22.21 -17.53 -19.32
CA GLY A 570 -20.90 -17.58 -19.97
C GLY A 570 -19.76 -17.13 -19.06
N GLU A 571 -20.00 -16.13 -18.23
CA GLU A 571 -19.03 -15.60 -17.26
C GLU A 571 -18.67 -16.62 -16.16
N LYS A 572 -19.57 -17.55 -15.82
CA LYS A 572 -19.33 -18.59 -14.80
C LYS A 572 -18.61 -19.83 -15.35
N ILE A 573 -18.72 -20.05 -16.65
CA ILE A 573 -18.10 -21.19 -17.34
C ILE A 573 -16.59 -21.00 -17.50
N GLY A 574 -16.14 -19.74 -17.61
CA GLY A 574 -14.72 -19.40 -17.72
C GLY A 574 -13.86 -19.78 -16.51
N ILE A 575 -14.45 -20.41 -15.49
CA ILE A 575 -13.81 -20.80 -14.22
C ILE A 575 -13.11 -22.18 -14.34
N HIS A 576 -13.29 -22.91 -15.44
CA HIS A 576 -12.74 -24.27 -15.62
C HIS A 576 -11.44 -24.34 -16.43
N PHE A 577 -10.55 -23.34 -16.34
CA PHE A 577 -9.25 -23.38 -17.03
C PHE A 577 -8.11 -23.67 -16.07
N SER A 578 -7.34 -24.74 -16.33
CA SER A 578 -6.27 -25.23 -15.44
C SER A 578 -5.12 -24.24 -15.22
N ASN A 579 -5.00 -23.22 -16.08
CA ASN A 579 -3.86 -22.28 -16.13
C ASN A 579 -4.29 -20.81 -15.90
N VAL A 580 -5.48 -20.58 -15.34
CA VAL A 580 -5.98 -19.23 -15.03
C VAL A 580 -6.22 -19.10 -13.52
N GLN A 581 -5.61 -18.09 -12.90
CA GLN A 581 -5.87 -17.75 -11.50
C GLN A 581 -6.73 -16.50 -11.40
N PHE A 582 -7.60 -16.45 -10.39
CA PHE A 582 -8.52 -15.34 -10.16
C PHE A 582 -8.21 -14.67 -8.82
N HIS A 583 -7.99 -13.36 -8.86
CA HIS A 583 -7.78 -12.53 -7.68
C HIS A 583 -8.84 -11.43 -7.64
N PHE A 584 -9.60 -11.41 -6.55
CA PHE A 584 -10.59 -10.38 -6.27
C PHE A 584 -9.98 -9.40 -5.26
N GLN A 585 -10.02 -8.10 -5.54
CA GLN A 585 -9.67 -7.09 -4.55
C GLN A 585 -10.81 -7.04 -3.52
N GLU A 586 -10.51 -7.42 -2.27
CA GLU A 586 -11.38 -7.15 -1.12
C GLU A 586 -11.35 -5.66 -0.73
#